data_AF-K2E8H8-F1
#
_entry.id   AF-K2E8H8-F1
#
_cell.length_a   1.000
_cell.length_b   1.000
_cell.length_c   1.000
_cell.angle_alpha   90.00
_cell.angle_beta   90.00
_cell.angle_gamma   90.00
#
_symmetry.space_group_name_H-M   'P 1'
#
loop_
_entity.id
_entity.type
_entity.pdbx_description
1 polymer ?
#
loop_
_entity_poly.entity_id
_entity_poly.type
_entity_poly.pdbx_seq_one_letter_code
_entity_poly.pdbx_strand_id
1 'polypeptide(L)'
;MFNFKNKKIIVFITIASILILFIVFALVNKKNVLPSVINTIPQDKSEEILETSQIEIFFKDDLTEEDKSNIHVILNPSFELDSTWNLNVFKIIPKNNLENPQNYNVTINYKDKSIYSFSFKTSIFSQDYIQKNKFQATEDDLLYGEALKAVIDKHPWYPNLPIKTQNYVVYYDFEKEKFTITFLKPITDQKTIDDFIKDAIIKIKEIGGNDPVQYYINK
;
A
#
# COMPACT_ATOMS: atom_id res chain seq x y z
N MET A 1 -28.85 -24.42 -72.79
CA MET A 1 -28.12 -23.54 -73.73
C MET A 1 -28.55 -22.10 -73.43
N PHE A 2 -27.78 -21.37 -72.62
CA PHE A 2 -28.14 -19.99 -72.23
C PHE A 2 -27.91 -19.05 -73.41
N ASN A 3 -28.97 -18.38 -73.88
CA ASN A 3 -28.92 -17.49 -75.04
C ASN A 3 -28.38 -16.11 -74.61
N PHE A 4 -27.06 -15.96 -74.62
CA PHE A 4 -26.31 -14.80 -74.15
C PHE A 4 -26.39 -13.57 -75.09
N LYS A 5 -27.59 -13.10 -75.42
CA LYS A 5 -27.74 -11.91 -76.30
C LYS A 5 -27.45 -10.57 -75.61
N ASN A 6 -27.39 -10.52 -74.28
CA ASN A 6 -27.15 -9.29 -73.53
C ASN A 6 -25.76 -9.25 -72.89
N LYS A 7 -24.76 -8.79 -73.65
CA LYS A 7 -23.39 -8.54 -73.15
C LYS A 7 -23.35 -7.73 -71.84
N LYS A 8 -24.30 -6.79 -71.67
CA LYS A 8 -24.44 -5.98 -70.44
C LYS A 8 -24.74 -6.83 -69.19
N ILE A 9 -25.58 -7.86 -69.31
CA ILE A 9 -25.94 -8.73 -68.19
C ILE A 9 -24.75 -9.59 -67.76
N ILE A 10 -23.96 -10.09 -68.73
CA ILE A 10 -22.76 -10.88 -68.44
C ILE A 10 -21.74 -10.05 -67.69
N VAL A 11 -21.46 -8.83 -68.16
CA VAL A 11 -20.52 -7.92 -67.50
C VAL A 11 -20.97 -7.61 -66.06
N PHE A 12 -22.27 -7.37 -65.85
CA PHE A 12 -22.81 -7.12 -64.52
C PHE A 12 -22.62 -8.32 -63.57
N ILE A 13 -22.92 -9.54 -64.03
CA ILE A 13 -22.73 -10.77 -63.22
C ILE A 13 -21.25 -10.97 -62.86
N THR A 14 -20.34 -10.74 -63.80
CA THR A 14 -18.90 -10.88 -63.54
C THR A 14 -18.43 -9.87 -62.49
N ILE A 15 -18.85 -8.60 -62.59
CA ILE A 15 -18.49 -7.55 -61.62
C ILE A 15 -19.06 -7.89 -60.22
N ALA A 16 -20.33 -8.28 -60.14
CA ALA A 16 -20.95 -8.68 -58.88
C ALA A 16 -20.21 -9.87 -58.23
N SER A 17 -19.77 -10.85 -59.03
CA SER A 17 -19.03 -12.02 -58.52
C SER A 17 -17.65 -11.63 -57.98
N ILE A 18 -16.94 -10.73 -58.65
CA ILE A 18 -15.64 -10.21 -58.17
C ILE A 18 -15.83 -9.42 -56.87
N LEU A 19 -16.90 -8.62 -56.78
CA LEU A 19 -17.20 -7.84 -55.57
C LEU A 19 -17.49 -8.77 -54.37
N ILE A 20 -18.29 -9.83 -54.58
CA ILE A 20 -18.57 -10.83 -53.55
C ILE A 20 -17.28 -11.53 -53.11
N LEU A 21 -16.43 -11.96 -54.06
CA LEU A 21 -15.13 -12.55 -53.75
C LEU A 21 -14.24 -11.60 -52.96
N PHE A 22 -14.23 -10.31 -53.29
CA PHE A 22 -13.46 -9.30 -52.58
C PHE A 22 -13.98 -9.07 -51.15
N ILE A 23 -15.31 -9.04 -50.97
CA ILE A 23 -15.92 -8.93 -49.63
C ILE A 23 -15.61 -10.16 -48.78
N VAL A 24 -15.73 -11.37 -49.34
CA VAL A 24 -15.38 -12.61 -48.64
C VAL A 24 -13.89 -12.62 -48.30
N PHE A 25 -13.02 -12.25 -49.24
CA PHE A 25 -11.58 -12.15 -49.00
C PHE A 25 -11.25 -11.13 -47.91
N ALA A 26 -11.89 -9.95 -47.91
CA ALA A 26 -11.69 -8.92 -46.89
C ALA A 26 -12.20 -9.35 -45.50
N LEU A 27 -13.29 -10.13 -45.44
CA LEU A 27 -13.82 -10.69 -44.19
C LEU A 27 -12.94 -11.83 -43.65
N VAL A 28 -12.41 -12.69 -44.53
CA VAL A 28 -11.50 -13.79 -44.14
C VAL A 28 -10.12 -13.25 -43.76
N ASN A 29 -9.64 -12.19 -44.41
CA ASN A 29 -8.36 -11.55 -44.10
C ASN A 29 -8.49 -10.39 -43.11
N LYS A 30 -9.52 -10.35 -42.27
CA LYS A 30 -9.48 -9.51 -41.07
C LYS A 30 -8.25 -9.95 -40.28
N LYS A 31 -7.17 -9.15 -40.35
CA LYS A 31 -5.92 -9.43 -39.64
C LYS A 31 -6.27 -9.69 -38.18
N ASN A 32 -5.86 -10.86 -37.67
CA ASN A 32 -5.84 -11.12 -36.24
C ASN A 32 -5.03 -10.00 -35.59
N VAL A 33 -5.72 -9.02 -35.00
CA VAL A 33 -5.08 -7.93 -34.29
C VAL A 33 -4.49 -8.56 -33.04
N LEU A 34 -3.18 -8.43 -32.87
CA LEU A 34 -2.50 -8.95 -31.70
C LEU A 34 -3.12 -8.29 -30.46
N PRO A 35 -3.61 -9.07 -29.47
CA PRO A 35 -4.12 -8.50 -28.23
C PRO A 35 -3.06 -7.63 -27.57
N SER A 36 -3.46 -6.47 -27.07
CA SER A 36 -2.57 -5.53 -26.39
C SER A 36 -3.05 -5.31 -24.97
N VAL A 37 -2.16 -5.46 -24.01
CA VAL A 37 -2.40 -5.18 -22.60
C VAL A 37 -2.16 -3.69 -22.33
N ILE A 38 -3.12 -3.03 -21.68
CA ILE A 38 -3.05 -1.59 -21.34
C ILE A 38 -2.68 -1.35 -19.87
N ASN A 39 -3.03 -2.27 -18.98
CA ASN A 39 -2.78 -2.15 -17.55
C ASN A 39 -2.82 -3.52 -16.87
N THR A 40 -2.21 -3.61 -15.69
CA THR A 40 -2.30 -4.78 -14.82
C THR A 40 -2.50 -4.36 -13.37
N ILE A 41 -3.15 -5.22 -12.61
CA ILE A 41 -3.21 -5.17 -11.15
C ILE A 41 -2.69 -6.53 -10.66
N PRO A 42 -1.62 -6.61 -9.87
CA PRO A 42 -0.69 -5.53 -9.54
C PRO A 42 -0.02 -4.91 -10.77
N GLN A 43 0.44 -3.66 -10.65
CA GLN A 43 1.19 -2.98 -11.70
C GLN A 43 2.62 -3.54 -11.81
N ASP A 44 3.26 -3.38 -12.97
CA ASP A 44 4.65 -3.81 -13.16
C ASP A 44 5.59 -3.18 -12.13
N LYS A 45 6.42 -4.01 -11.51
CA LYS A 45 7.38 -3.70 -10.43
C LYS A 45 6.74 -3.13 -9.16
N SER A 46 5.45 -3.36 -8.96
CA SER A 46 4.82 -3.01 -7.69
C SER A 46 5.38 -3.83 -6.54
N GLU A 47 5.46 -3.20 -5.37
CA GLU A 47 5.96 -3.80 -4.12
C GLU A 47 4.85 -3.81 -3.07
N GLU A 48 5.09 -4.56 -1.98
CA GLU A 48 4.18 -4.68 -0.83
C GLU A 48 2.77 -5.19 -1.19
N ILE A 49 2.69 -6.05 -2.20
CA ILE A 49 1.42 -6.66 -2.60
C ILE A 49 0.94 -7.64 -1.52
N LEU A 50 -0.35 -7.59 -1.20
CA LEU A 50 -0.93 -8.48 -0.20
C LEU A 50 -0.96 -9.92 -0.71
N GLU A 51 -0.77 -10.87 0.20
CA GLU A 51 -0.83 -12.30 -0.10
C GLU A 51 -2.19 -12.76 -0.64
N THR A 52 -3.25 -11.99 -0.39
CA THR A 52 -4.62 -12.24 -0.87
C THR A 52 -4.96 -11.48 -2.17
N SER A 53 -4.00 -10.75 -2.74
CA SER A 53 -4.25 -9.94 -3.94
C SER A 53 -4.56 -10.80 -5.15
N GLN A 54 -5.55 -10.36 -5.92
CA GLN A 54 -5.90 -10.94 -7.21
C GLN A 54 -5.04 -10.31 -8.31
N ILE A 55 -4.90 -11.03 -9.42
CA ILE A 55 -4.18 -10.56 -10.59
C ILE A 55 -5.19 -10.26 -11.70
N GLU A 56 -5.16 -9.06 -12.27
CA GLU A 56 -6.06 -8.59 -13.32
C GLU A 56 -5.24 -8.02 -14.48
N ILE A 57 -5.59 -8.42 -15.70
CA ILE A 57 -4.94 -8.02 -16.94
C ILE A 57 -5.98 -7.33 -17.81
N PHE A 58 -5.76 -6.05 -18.10
CA PHE A 58 -6.68 -5.22 -18.87
C PHE A 58 -6.22 -5.17 -20.32
N PHE A 59 -7.06 -5.65 -21.23
CA PHE A 59 -6.81 -5.58 -22.66
C PHE A 59 -7.40 -4.30 -23.26
N LYS A 60 -6.75 -3.77 -24.30
CA LYS A 60 -7.15 -2.54 -24.98
C LYS A 60 -8.54 -2.63 -25.60
N ASP A 61 -8.80 -3.76 -26.26
CA ASP A 61 -9.99 -4.00 -27.06
C ASP A 61 -10.73 -5.22 -26.49
N ASP A 62 -12.05 -5.28 -26.74
CA ASP A 62 -12.83 -6.48 -26.43
C ASP A 62 -12.38 -7.65 -27.30
N LEU A 63 -11.92 -8.72 -26.64
CA LEU A 63 -11.44 -9.92 -27.31
C LEU A 63 -12.59 -10.85 -27.68
N THR A 64 -12.47 -11.50 -28.84
CA THR A 64 -13.38 -12.59 -29.23
C THR A 64 -13.18 -13.81 -28.33
N GLU A 65 -14.16 -14.70 -28.25
CA GLU A 65 -14.02 -15.96 -27.47
C GLU A 65 -12.89 -16.84 -28.01
N GLU A 66 -12.65 -16.82 -29.33
CA GLU A 66 -11.49 -17.47 -29.93
C GLU A 66 -10.18 -16.87 -29.40
N ASP A 67 -10.05 -15.54 -29.39
CA ASP A 67 -8.84 -14.89 -28.88
C ASP A 67 -8.63 -15.16 -27.40
N LYS A 68 -9.69 -15.09 -26.59
CA LYS A 68 -9.65 -15.41 -25.15
C LYS A 68 -9.15 -16.82 -24.89
N SER A 69 -9.58 -17.80 -25.69
CA SER A 69 -9.14 -19.20 -25.56
C SER A 69 -7.66 -19.42 -25.88
N ASN A 70 -7.05 -18.51 -26.65
CA ASN A 70 -5.64 -18.55 -27.03
C ASN A 70 -4.72 -17.75 -26.08
N ILE A 71 -5.29 -17.10 -25.06
CA ILE A 71 -4.53 -16.39 -24.02
C ILE A 71 -4.19 -17.35 -22.91
N HIS A 72 -2.90 -17.44 -22.59
CA HIS A 72 -2.39 -18.23 -21.48
C HIS A 72 -1.47 -17.39 -20.61
N VAL A 73 -1.54 -17.56 -19.30
CA VAL A 73 -0.71 -16.83 -18.34
C VAL A 73 0.21 -17.80 -17.60
N ILE A 74 1.49 -17.46 -17.57
CA ILE A 74 2.53 -18.20 -16.86
C ILE A 74 2.98 -17.36 -15.67
N LEU A 75 3.01 -17.97 -14.50
CA LEU A 75 3.44 -17.36 -13.24
C LEU A 75 4.70 -18.04 -12.73
N ASN A 76 5.66 -17.26 -12.26
CA ASN A 76 6.88 -17.75 -11.62
C ASN A 76 7.14 -17.01 -10.30
N PRO A 77 7.13 -17.68 -9.14
CA PRO A 77 6.90 -19.11 -8.96
C PRO A 77 5.47 -19.53 -9.36
N SER A 78 5.31 -20.77 -9.81
CA SER A 78 4.03 -21.32 -10.24
C SER A 78 3.18 -21.73 -9.03
N PHE A 79 1.88 -21.45 -9.08
CA PHE A 79 0.92 -21.87 -8.07
C PHE A 79 -0.44 -22.19 -8.71
N GLU A 80 -1.31 -22.87 -7.98
CA GLU A 80 -2.66 -23.16 -8.44
C GLU A 80 -3.53 -21.91 -8.45
N LEU A 81 -4.19 -21.68 -9.59
CA LEU A 81 -5.05 -20.53 -9.83
C LEU A 81 -6.35 -20.96 -10.50
N ASP A 82 -7.39 -20.18 -10.25
CA ASP A 82 -8.56 -20.11 -11.11
C ASP A 82 -8.46 -18.85 -11.98
N SER A 83 -9.20 -18.84 -13.08
CA SER A 83 -9.27 -17.67 -13.94
C SER A 83 -10.67 -17.45 -14.50
N THR A 84 -10.99 -16.20 -14.77
CA THR A 84 -12.26 -15.80 -15.36
C THR A 84 -12.08 -14.58 -16.24
N TRP A 85 -12.98 -14.45 -17.22
CA TRP A 85 -13.06 -13.28 -18.09
C TRP A 85 -14.20 -12.38 -17.66
N ASN A 86 -13.94 -11.08 -17.60
CA ASN A 86 -14.95 -10.05 -17.47
C ASN A 86 -14.71 -9.00 -18.55
N LEU A 87 -15.50 -9.05 -19.64
CA LEU A 87 -15.32 -8.20 -20.83
C LEU A 87 -13.87 -8.32 -21.38
N ASN A 88 -13.12 -7.21 -21.37
CA ASN A 88 -11.73 -7.09 -21.76
C ASN A 88 -10.73 -7.30 -20.61
N VAL A 89 -11.18 -7.83 -19.47
CA VAL A 89 -10.33 -8.09 -18.29
C VAL A 89 -10.19 -9.58 -18.06
N PHE A 90 -8.94 -10.06 -18.03
CA PHE A 90 -8.63 -11.42 -17.60
C PHE A 90 -8.21 -11.41 -16.13
N LYS A 91 -8.99 -12.09 -15.30
CA LYS A 91 -8.82 -12.14 -13.86
C LYS A 91 -8.30 -13.50 -13.44
N ILE A 92 -7.24 -13.49 -12.64
CA ILE A 92 -6.57 -14.65 -12.09
C ILE A 92 -6.72 -14.59 -10.57
N ILE A 93 -7.24 -15.67 -10.00
CA ILE A 93 -7.55 -15.79 -8.57
C ILE A 93 -6.69 -16.94 -8.04
N PRO A 94 -5.66 -16.66 -7.24
CA PRO A 94 -4.89 -17.71 -6.56
C PRO A 94 -5.82 -18.58 -5.70
N LYS A 95 -5.70 -19.91 -5.78
CA LYS A 95 -6.49 -20.82 -4.93
C LYS A 95 -6.04 -20.79 -3.46
N ASN A 96 -4.74 -20.56 -3.27
CA ASN A 96 -4.12 -20.33 -1.98
C ASN A 96 -3.51 -18.92 -1.97
N ASN A 97 -3.28 -18.37 -0.78
CA ASN A 97 -2.57 -17.10 -0.63
C ASN A 97 -1.19 -17.17 -1.30
N LEU A 98 -0.76 -16.05 -1.87
CA LEU A 98 0.60 -15.87 -2.38
C LEU A 98 1.59 -15.97 -1.21
N GLU A 99 2.81 -16.41 -1.51
CA GLU A 99 3.86 -16.54 -0.51
C GLU A 99 4.46 -15.17 -0.17
N ASN A 100 4.90 -15.02 1.08
CA ASN A 100 5.49 -13.79 1.62
C ASN A 100 6.87 -14.08 2.24
N PRO A 101 7.89 -13.24 2.01
CA PRO A 101 8.05 -12.31 0.89
C PRO A 101 8.48 -13.05 -0.39
N GLN A 102 7.80 -12.81 -1.50
CA GLN A 102 8.09 -13.48 -2.76
C GLN A 102 8.00 -12.52 -3.96
N ASN A 103 8.94 -12.68 -4.89
CA ASN A 103 8.88 -12.01 -6.19
C ASN A 103 8.13 -12.91 -7.18
N TYR A 104 7.12 -12.35 -7.83
CA TYR A 104 6.35 -13.01 -8.88
C TYR A 104 6.62 -12.34 -10.22
N ASN A 105 6.81 -13.16 -11.25
CA ASN A 105 6.83 -12.73 -12.65
C ASN A 105 5.64 -13.35 -13.36
N VAL A 106 4.88 -12.52 -14.07
CA VAL A 106 3.71 -12.90 -14.83
C VAL A 106 3.99 -12.68 -16.32
N THR A 107 3.81 -13.72 -17.12
CA THR A 107 3.97 -13.64 -18.58
C THR A 107 2.65 -14.00 -19.25
N ILE A 108 2.15 -13.11 -20.09
CA ILE A 108 0.94 -13.33 -20.90
C ILE A 108 1.36 -13.73 -22.31
N ASN A 109 0.88 -14.89 -22.74
CA ASN A 109 1.10 -15.44 -24.06
C ASN A 109 -0.20 -15.43 -24.87
N TYR A 110 -0.11 -15.14 -26.17
CA TYR A 110 -1.18 -15.32 -27.16
C TYR A 110 -0.66 -16.19 -28.29
N LYS A 111 -1.32 -17.34 -28.55
CA LYS A 111 -0.89 -18.31 -29.59
C LYS A 111 0.61 -18.64 -29.47
N ASP A 112 1.01 -19.01 -28.25
CA ASP A 112 2.39 -19.37 -27.86
C ASP A 112 3.45 -18.26 -27.99
N LYS A 113 3.04 -17.01 -28.22
CA LYS A 113 3.94 -15.85 -28.24
C LYS A 113 3.70 -14.97 -27.03
N SER A 114 4.77 -14.63 -26.32
CA SER A 114 4.71 -13.62 -25.26
C SER A 114 4.31 -12.27 -25.83
N ILE A 115 3.24 -11.69 -25.29
CA ILE A 115 2.71 -10.37 -25.68
C ILE A 115 2.93 -9.32 -24.60
N TYR A 116 3.07 -9.74 -23.34
CA TYR A 116 3.28 -8.85 -22.21
C TYR A 116 3.88 -9.62 -21.04
N SER A 117 4.68 -8.94 -20.23
CA SER A 117 5.19 -9.48 -18.97
C SER A 117 5.31 -8.38 -17.94
N PHE A 118 5.03 -8.71 -16.69
CA PHE A 118 5.22 -7.80 -15.55
C PHE A 118 5.64 -8.57 -14.31
N SER A 119 6.20 -7.87 -13.33
CA SER A 119 6.56 -8.46 -12.04
C SER A 119 5.94 -7.69 -10.89
N PHE A 120 5.84 -8.35 -9.74
CA PHE A 120 5.47 -7.71 -8.49
C PHE A 120 6.09 -8.45 -7.30
N LYS A 121 6.18 -7.78 -6.17
CA LYS A 121 6.73 -8.33 -4.93
C LYS A 121 5.69 -8.28 -3.83
N THR A 122 5.46 -9.42 -3.18
CA THR A 122 4.55 -9.49 -2.04
C THR A 122 5.18 -8.90 -0.77
N SER A 123 4.32 -8.52 0.16
CA SER A 123 4.71 -7.93 1.45
C SER A 123 5.63 -8.84 2.26
N ILE A 124 6.48 -8.23 3.08
CA ILE A 124 7.32 -8.94 4.06
C ILE A 124 6.46 -9.53 5.18
N PHE A 125 5.34 -8.87 5.49
CA PHE A 125 4.44 -9.25 6.57
C PHE A 125 3.12 -9.78 6.02
N SER A 126 2.65 -10.89 6.61
CA SER A 126 1.32 -11.43 6.34
C SER A 126 0.23 -10.47 6.81
N GLN A 127 -0.96 -10.60 6.23
CA GLN A 127 -2.08 -9.75 6.58
C GLN A 127 -2.50 -9.97 8.04
N ASP A 128 -2.39 -11.21 8.54
CA ASP A 128 -2.64 -11.56 9.94
C ASP A 128 -1.65 -10.89 10.89
N TYR A 129 -0.36 -10.86 10.52
CA TYR A 129 0.66 -10.16 11.30
C TYR A 129 0.36 -8.66 11.37
N ILE A 130 0.03 -8.04 10.23
CA ILE A 130 -0.31 -6.61 10.18
C ILE A 130 -1.53 -6.32 11.06
N GLN A 131 -2.57 -7.14 11.00
CA GLN A 131 -3.77 -6.98 11.82
C GLN A 131 -3.45 -7.13 13.31
N LYS A 132 -2.77 -8.22 13.70
CA LYS A 132 -2.42 -8.46 15.11
C LYS A 132 -1.61 -7.31 15.72
N ASN A 133 -0.60 -6.81 15.02
CA ASN A 133 0.22 -5.71 15.53
C ASN A 133 -0.53 -4.37 15.54
N LYS A 134 -1.45 -4.12 14.60
CA LYS A 134 -2.33 -2.94 14.66
C LYS A 134 -3.25 -2.98 15.88
N PHE A 135 -3.80 -4.15 16.22
CA PHE A 135 -4.60 -4.32 17.43
C PHE A 135 -3.76 -4.11 18.69
N GLN A 136 -2.57 -4.69 18.76
CA GLN A 136 -1.67 -4.49 19.91
C GLN A 136 -1.27 -3.02 20.07
N ALA A 137 -0.90 -2.33 18.98
CA ALA A 137 -0.59 -0.91 19.05
C ALA A 137 -1.79 -0.06 19.53
N THR A 138 -3.00 -0.41 19.11
CA THR A 138 -4.22 0.30 19.55
C THR A 138 -4.52 0.04 21.03
N GLU A 139 -4.30 -1.19 21.50
CA GLU A 139 -4.46 -1.57 22.91
C GLU A 139 -3.41 -0.88 23.79
N ASP A 140 -2.15 -0.86 23.35
CA ASP A 140 -1.06 -0.18 24.05
C ASP A 140 -1.30 1.35 24.11
N ASP A 141 -1.77 1.96 23.03
CA ASP A 141 -2.13 3.38 22.99
C ASP A 141 -3.29 3.70 23.95
N LEU A 142 -4.29 2.81 24.04
CA LEU A 142 -5.40 2.94 24.99
C LEU A 142 -4.89 2.86 26.43
N LEU A 143 -4.11 1.83 26.76
CA LEU A 143 -3.53 1.64 28.10
C LEU A 143 -2.64 2.81 28.50
N TYR A 144 -1.81 3.30 27.58
CA TYR A 144 -1.00 4.49 27.80
C TYR A 144 -1.87 5.73 28.04
N GLY A 145 -2.91 5.92 27.25
CA GLY A 145 -3.87 7.03 27.43
C GLY A 145 -4.58 6.99 28.78
N GLU A 146 -5.02 5.81 29.23
CA GLU A 146 -5.65 5.61 30.53
C GLU A 146 -4.67 5.86 31.68
N ALA A 147 -3.44 5.33 31.59
CA ALA A 147 -2.39 5.56 32.59
C ALA A 147 -2.01 7.04 32.67
N LEU A 148 -1.85 7.72 31.53
CA LEU A 148 -1.57 9.15 31.46
C LEU A 148 -2.70 9.96 32.06
N LYS A 149 -3.96 9.60 31.78
CA LYS A 149 -5.13 10.25 32.37
C LYS A 149 -5.12 10.12 33.89
N ALA A 150 -4.86 8.93 34.43
CA ALA A 150 -4.76 8.73 35.88
C ALA A 150 -3.65 9.58 36.52
N VAL A 151 -2.51 9.75 35.82
CA VAL A 151 -1.44 10.64 36.26
C VAL A 151 -1.89 12.10 36.24
N ILE A 152 -2.54 12.57 35.17
CA ILE A 152 -3.02 13.95 35.06
C ILE A 152 -4.11 14.25 36.10
N ASP A 153 -5.03 13.32 36.32
CA ASP A 153 -6.10 13.46 37.32
C ASP A 153 -5.51 13.57 38.73
N LYS A 154 -4.45 12.80 39.05
CA LYS A 154 -3.73 12.87 40.33
C LYS A 154 -2.80 14.08 40.42
N HIS A 155 -2.23 14.52 39.30
CA HIS A 155 -1.22 15.56 39.19
C HIS A 155 -1.52 16.51 38.02
N PRO A 156 -2.45 17.47 38.17
CA PRO A 156 -2.89 18.36 37.08
C PRO A 156 -1.77 19.21 36.46
N TRP A 157 -0.69 19.43 37.21
CA TRP A 157 0.50 20.15 36.78
C TRP A 157 1.42 19.32 35.85
N TYR A 158 1.24 18.01 35.76
CA TYR A 158 2.12 17.10 35.02
C TYR A 158 2.28 17.44 33.52
N PRO A 159 1.23 17.84 32.76
CA PRO A 159 1.37 18.22 31.36
C PRO A 159 2.27 19.43 31.11
N ASN A 160 2.52 20.26 32.13
CA ASN A 160 3.39 21.44 32.03
C ASN A 160 4.87 21.11 32.29
N LEU A 161 5.18 19.83 32.55
CA LEU A 161 6.55 19.34 32.64
C LEU A 161 7.04 18.78 31.31
N PRO A 162 8.35 18.82 31.05
CA PRO A 162 9.38 19.43 31.89
C PRO A 162 9.44 20.96 31.79
N ILE A 163 9.76 21.64 32.89
CA ILE A 163 10.10 23.07 32.86
C ILE A 163 11.55 23.19 32.37
N LYS A 164 11.74 23.67 31.15
CA LYS A 164 13.07 23.85 30.53
C LYS A 164 13.51 25.31 30.57
N THR A 165 14.70 25.57 31.08
CA THR A 165 15.37 26.87 31.01
C THR A 165 16.75 26.74 30.35
N GLN A 166 17.47 27.84 30.20
CA GLN A 166 18.86 27.82 29.70
C GLN A 166 19.85 27.19 30.69
N ASN A 167 19.49 27.12 31.98
CA ASN A 167 20.40 26.75 33.06
C ASN A 167 20.06 25.41 33.73
N TYR A 168 18.77 25.05 33.75
CA TYR A 168 18.28 23.84 34.39
C TYR A 168 17.01 23.30 33.73
N VAL A 169 16.71 22.05 34.03
CA VAL A 169 15.44 21.41 33.68
C VAL A 169 14.82 20.80 34.93
N VAL A 170 13.51 20.94 35.05
CA VAL A 170 12.71 20.33 36.12
C VAL A 170 11.88 19.19 35.56
N TYR A 171 11.99 18.02 36.19
CA TYR A 171 11.13 16.86 35.98
C TYR A 171 10.42 16.49 37.28
N TYR A 172 9.49 15.55 37.22
CA TYR A 172 8.95 14.90 38.41
C TYR A 172 9.40 13.44 38.43
N ASP A 173 10.03 13.04 39.52
CA ASP A 173 10.40 11.67 39.79
C ASP A 173 9.24 11.00 40.54
N PHE A 174 8.53 10.12 39.84
CA PHE A 174 7.40 9.37 40.40
C PHE A 174 7.82 8.33 41.44
N GLU A 175 9.04 7.81 41.39
CA GLU A 175 9.54 6.84 42.39
C GLU A 175 9.84 7.55 43.72
N LYS A 176 10.39 8.76 43.65
CA LYS A 176 10.69 9.57 44.85
C LYS A 176 9.56 10.49 45.28
N GLU A 177 8.53 10.64 44.44
CA GLU A 177 7.44 11.61 44.58
C GLU A 177 7.96 13.05 44.80
N LYS A 178 8.97 13.44 44.02
CA LYS A 178 9.66 14.74 44.17
C LYS A 178 9.99 15.35 42.81
N PHE A 179 10.07 16.68 42.77
CA PHE A 179 10.64 17.38 41.63
C PHE A 179 12.16 17.21 41.58
N THR A 180 12.68 16.94 40.39
CA THR A 180 14.12 16.80 40.15
C THR A 180 14.60 18.01 39.39
N ILE A 181 15.53 18.75 39.96
CA ILE A 181 16.18 19.89 39.32
C ILE A 181 17.55 19.42 38.81
N THR A 182 17.73 19.41 37.49
CA THR A 182 18.99 19.03 36.85
C THR A 182 19.62 20.25 36.20
N PHE A 183 20.84 20.60 36.59
CA PHE A 183 21.58 21.69 35.97
C PHE A 183 22.17 21.25 34.62
N LEU A 184 22.03 22.11 33.60
CA LEU A 184 22.52 21.80 32.25
C LEU A 184 24.04 21.95 32.10
N LYS A 185 24.66 22.68 33.04
CA LYS A 185 26.12 22.89 33.12
C LYS A 185 26.57 22.68 34.56
N PRO A 186 27.82 22.22 34.79
CA PRO A 186 28.37 22.14 36.12
C PRO A 186 28.49 23.54 36.73
N ILE A 187 27.95 23.71 37.94
CA ILE A 187 27.96 24.97 38.70
C ILE A 187 28.58 24.67 40.06
N THR A 188 29.56 25.46 40.46
CA THR A 188 30.26 25.34 41.76
C THR A 188 29.92 26.47 42.73
N ASP A 189 29.40 27.60 42.22
CA ASP A 189 29.00 28.73 43.04
C ASP A 189 27.66 28.47 43.75
N GLN A 190 27.69 28.45 45.09
CA GLN A 190 26.51 28.14 45.91
C GLN A 190 25.41 29.18 45.73
N LYS A 191 25.76 30.46 45.55
CA LYS A 191 24.76 31.52 45.36
C LYS A 191 23.97 31.30 44.06
N THR A 192 24.67 30.98 42.97
CA THR A 192 24.05 30.65 41.68
C THR A 192 23.15 29.42 41.77
N ILE A 193 23.58 28.37 42.50
CA ILE A 193 22.77 27.19 42.77
C ILE A 193 21.48 27.58 43.51
N ASP A 194 21.59 28.36 44.58
CA ASP A 194 20.45 28.79 45.39
C ASP A 194 19.46 29.65 44.59
N ASP A 195 19.96 30.54 43.72
CA ASP A 195 19.14 31.38 42.86
C ASP A 195 18.37 30.56 41.81
N PHE A 196 19.01 29.55 41.20
CA PHE A 196 18.33 28.65 40.27
C PHE A 196 17.30 27.74 40.94
N ILE A 197 17.58 27.29 42.16
CA ILE A 197 16.61 26.51 42.95
C ILE A 197 15.38 27.36 43.28
N LYS A 198 15.58 28.61 43.71
CA LYS A 198 14.46 29.54 43.99
C LYS A 198 13.61 29.78 42.73
N ASP A 199 14.25 30.04 41.59
CA ASP A 199 13.56 30.20 40.31
C ASP A 199 12.78 28.93 39.92
N ALA A 200 13.38 27.75 40.09
CA ALA A 200 12.72 26.47 39.80
C ALA A 200 11.49 26.24 40.70
N ILE A 201 11.59 26.53 42.00
CA ILE A 201 10.46 26.41 42.95
C ILE A 201 9.33 27.34 42.54
N ILE A 202 9.63 28.59 42.14
CA ILE A 202 8.61 29.54 41.67
C ILE A 202 7.88 28.97 40.44
N LYS A 203 8.62 28.50 39.43
CA LYS A 203 8.01 27.92 38.22
C LYS A 203 7.20 26.64 38.49
N ILE A 204 7.63 25.81 39.45
CA ILE A 204 6.85 24.64 39.89
C ILE A 204 5.51 25.08 40.51
N LYS A 205 5.52 26.14 41.31
CA LYS A 205 4.28 26.70 41.88
C LYS A 205 3.38 27.31 40.81
N GLU A 206 3.94 27.99 39.81
CA GLU A 206 3.19 28.57 38.69
C GLU A 206 2.40 27.52 37.89
N ILE A 207 2.94 26.30 37.74
CA ILE A 207 2.25 25.21 37.04
C ILE A 207 1.24 24.47 37.92
N GLY A 208 1.11 24.84 39.21
CA GLY A 208 0.17 24.24 40.17
C GLY A 208 0.77 23.14 41.06
N GLY A 209 2.09 23.07 41.20
CA GLY A 209 2.75 22.13 42.12
C GLY A 209 2.38 22.37 43.59
N ASN A 210 2.27 21.29 44.36
CA ASN A 210 1.85 21.34 45.77
C ASN A 210 2.87 22.08 46.67
N ASP A 211 2.36 22.79 47.69
CA ASP A 211 3.18 23.44 48.73
C ASP A 211 3.11 22.59 50.03
N PRO A 212 4.24 22.27 50.70
CA PRO A 212 5.62 22.59 50.34
C PRO A 212 6.14 21.80 49.13
N VAL A 213 6.78 22.49 48.19
CA VAL A 213 7.42 21.86 47.02
C VAL A 213 8.54 20.94 47.47
N GLN A 214 8.36 19.63 47.28
CA GLN A 214 9.37 18.63 47.56
C GLN A 214 10.29 18.47 46.35
N TYR A 215 11.59 18.69 46.51
CA TYR A 215 12.56 18.58 45.42
C TYR A 215 13.91 18.00 45.85
N TYR A 216 14.69 17.57 44.87
CA TYR A 216 16.12 17.30 45.04
C TYR A 216 16.90 17.72 43.79
N ILE A 217 18.20 17.91 43.96
CA ILE A 217 19.11 18.29 42.86
C ILE A 217 19.75 17.02 42.32
N ASN A 218 19.63 16.80 41.03
CA ASN A 218 20.40 15.78 40.34
C ASN A 218 21.71 16.43 39.84
N LYS A 219 22.83 16.02 40.43
CA LYS A 219 24.16 16.55 40.09
C LYS A 219 24.75 15.82 38.90
#